data_AF-A0A5S6QGB4-F1
#
_entry.id   AF-A0A5S6QGB4-F1
#
_cell.length_a   1.000
_cell.length_b   1.000
_cell.length_c   1.000
_cell.angle_alpha   90.00
_cell.angle_beta   90.00
_cell.angle_gamma   90.00
#
_symmetry.space_group_name_H-M   'P 1'
#
loop_
_entity.id
_entity.type
_entity.pdbx_description
1 polymer ?
#
loop_
_entity_poly.entity_id
_entity_poly.type
_entity_poly.pdbx_seq_one_letter_code
_entity_poly.pdbx_strand_id
1 'polypeptide(L)'
;MKTFAVLYLVYLACIFAAKTEEEQQLMITRILKPTDGDEEMRNELFERINAAERVCKEGKCKVLRDQLVAGAEISVFAKVTKEYDTCMDDCRVKEQRSFDLLKELERKADYWKNFQEVKSLSLKDALVYWAEIKGEFKLLEEEENKYEAAMEKLRLTKEEAQLKEKLDAEIREQDQKCKTTTCASLREALLTAKIPEDQIAAADKFFDCMKKCKEPMNAQVEQLDKLQEREDYLANMEELRTEMSVLDALQYFDEIESSSTSLT
;
A
#
# COMPACT_ATOMS: atom_id res chain seq x y z
N MET A 1 37.75 -23.31 25.75
CA MET A 1 36.51 -23.51 24.95
C MET A 1 35.37 -22.62 25.44
N LYS A 2 35.53 -21.28 25.41
CA LYS A 2 34.44 -20.31 25.68
C LYS A 2 34.52 -19.03 24.83
N THR A 3 35.54 -18.90 23.97
CA THR A 3 35.75 -17.73 23.12
C THR A 3 35.30 -17.92 21.67
N PHE A 4 34.99 -19.15 21.24
CA PHE A 4 34.51 -19.43 19.88
C PHE A 4 32.99 -19.29 19.71
N ALA A 5 32.22 -19.28 20.80
CA ALA A 5 30.76 -19.16 20.73
C ALA A 5 30.28 -17.70 20.53
N VAL A 6 31.09 -16.70 20.92
CA VAL A 6 30.70 -15.29 20.83
C VAL A 6 30.91 -14.73 19.42
N LEU A 7 31.93 -15.22 18.69
CA LEU A 7 32.17 -14.82 17.29
C LEU A 7 31.13 -15.40 16.30
N TYR A 8 30.52 -16.55 16.63
CA TYR A 8 29.48 -17.14 15.78
C TYR A 8 28.13 -16.42 15.92
N LEU A 9 27.83 -15.88 17.10
CA LEU A 9 26.61 -15.09 17.34
C LEU A 9 26.67 -13.67 16.76
N VAL A 10 27.87 -13.09 16.64
CA VAL A 10 28.05 -11.81 15.91
C VAL A 10 27.98 -12.03 14.40
N TYR A 11 28.44 -13.17 13.87
CA TYR A 11 28.27 -13.51 12.46
C TYR A 11 26.82 -13.81 12.08
N LEU A 12 26.02 -14.39 12.97
CA LEU A 12 24.58 -14.60 12.74
C LEU A 12 23.74 -13.32 12.87
N ALA A 13 24.23 -12.30 13.60
CA ALA A 13 23.60 -10.99 13.67
C ALA A 13 23.95 -10.07 12.47
N CYS A 14 25.03 -10.37 11.73
CA CYS A 14 25.38 -9.68 10.47
C CYS A 14 24.77 -10.34 9.22
N ILE A 15 23.89 -11.34 9.38
CA ILE A 15 23.09 -11.94 8.30
C ILE A 15 21.69 -11.29 8.22
N PHE A 16 21.46 -10.18 8.92
CA PHE A 16 20.43 -9.22 8.52
C PHE A 16 20.91 -8.50 7.25
N ALA A 17 20.77 -9.23 6.14
CA ALA A 17 20.81 -8.85 4.74
C ALA A 17 21.60 -7.57 4.41
N ALA A 18 22.86 -7.74 3.98
CA ALA A 18 23.33 -6.85 2.93
C ALA A 18 22.38 -7.05 1.74
N LYS A 19 21.39 -6.15 1.57
CA LYS A 19 20.52 -6.12 0.39
C LYS A 19 21.42 -6.21 -0.85
N THR A 20 21.01 -7.02 -1.83
CA THR A 20 21.76 -7.11 -3.09
C THR A 20 21.82 -5.73 -3.75
N GLU A 21 22.82 -5.49 -4.61
CA GLU A 21 22.90 -4.21 -5.34
C GLU A 21 21.62 -3.94 -6.17
N GLU A 22 20.98 -5.01 -6.66
CA GLU A 22 19.69 -4.96 -7.37
C GLU A 22 18.54 -4.54 -6.45
N GLU A 23 18.44 -5.12 -5.25
CA GLU A 23 17.42 -4.75 -4.25
C GLU A 23 17.58 -3.29 -3.79
N GLN A 24 18.83 -2.85 -3.58
CA GLN A 24 19.11 -1.46 -3.23
C GLN A 24 18.70 -0.53 -4.38
N GLN A 25 19.01 -0.89 -5.62
CA GLN A 25 18.61 -0.11 -6.77
C GLN A 25 17.09 0.00 -6.93
N LEU A 26 16.35 -1.08 -6.69
CA LEU A 26 14.88 -1.07 -6.73
C LEU A 26 14.31 -0.13 -5.66
N MET A 27 14.82 -0.18 -4.44
CA MET A 27 14.43 0.71 -3.36
C MET A 27 14.71 2.18 -3.70
N ILE A 28 15.92 2.50 -4.18
CA ILE A 28 16.29 3.87 -4.57
C ILE A 28 15.40 4.36 -5.72
N THR A 29 15.09 3.49 -6.68
CA THR A 29 14.18 3.83 -7.78
C THR A 29 12.80 4.17 -7.26
N ARG A 30 12.26 3.41 -6.30
CA ARG A 30 10.95 3.70 -5.68
C ARG A 30 10.92 5.03 -4.93
N ILE A 31 12.01 5.37 -4.23
CA ILE A 31 12.10 6.60 -3.44
C ILE A 31 12.33 7.82 -4.34
N LEU A 32 13.25 7.76 -5.32
CA LEU A 32 13.70 8.94 -6.06
C LEU A 32 12.97 9.15 -7.38
N LYS A 33 12.59 8.09 -8.10
CA LYS A 33 11.96 8.26 -9.41
C LYS A 33 10.64 9.01 -9.25
N PRO A 34 10.45 10.16 -9.92
CA PRO A 34 9.17 10.82 -9.94
C PRO A 34 8.10 9.92 -10.58
N THR A 35 6.94 9.82 -9.95
CA THR A 35 5.77 9.10 -10.46
C THR A 35 4.56 10.03 -10.53
N ASP A 36 3.55 9.67 -11.32
CA ASP A 36 2.27 10.40 -11.33
C ASP A 36 1.66 10.43 -9.92
N GLY A 37 1.87 9.36 -9.16
CA GLY A 37 1.48 9.31 -7.77
C GLY A 37 2.18 10.31 -6.82
N ASP A 38 3.38 10.79 -7.18
CA ASP A 38 3.99 11.87 -6.40
C ASP A 38 3.24 13.19 -6.58
N GLU A 39 2.59 13.40 -7.73
CA GLU A 39 1.75 14.58 -7.95
C GLU A 39 0.49 14.54 -7.10
N GLU A 40 -0.17 13.39 -7.04
CA GLU A 40 -1.33 13.20 -6.18
C GLU A 40 -0.97 13.38 -4.71
N MET A 41 0.11 12.73 -4.26
CA MET A 41 0.61 12.88 -2.89
C MET A 41 0.94 14.34 -2.54
N ARG A 42 1.50 15.12 -3.48
CA ARG A 42 1.70 16.57 -3.27
C ARG A 42 0.37 17.30 -3.08
N ASN A 43 -0.62 17.02 -3.93
CA ASN A 43 -1.95 17.66 -3.85
C ASN A 43 -2.61 17.38 -2.49
N GLU A 44 -2.58 16.13 -2.02
CA GLU A 44 -3.13 15.75 -0.72
C GLU A 44 -2.42 16.43 0.45
N LEU A 45 -1.09 16.48 0.41
CA LEU A 45 -0.30 17.17 1.43
C LEU A 45 -0.63 18.66 1.45
N PHE A 46 -0.79 19.30 0.27
CA PHE A 46 -1.22 20.70 0.17
C PHE A 46 -2.62 20.91 0.76
N GLU A 47 -3.59 20.06 0.44
CA GLU A 47 -4.95 20.14 0.98
C GLU A 47 -4.95 20.00 2.51
N ARG A 48 -4.22 19.02 3.04
CA ARG A 48 -4.09 18.79 4.48
C ARG A 48 -3.45 19.98 5.21
N ILE A 49 -2.34 20.49 4.68
CA ILE A 49 -1.67 21.70 5.19
C ILE A 49 -2.63 22.89 5.16
N ASN A 50 -3.31 23.11 4.03
CA ASN A 50 -4.23 24.23 3.87
C ASN A 50 -5.41 24.15 4.85
N ALA A 51 -5.96 22.95 5.06
CA ALA A 51 -7.04 22.72 6.00
C ALA A 51 -6.61 23.06 7.44
N ALA A 52 -5.40 22.66 7.85
CA ALA A 52 -4.84 22.99 9.16
C ALA A 52 -4.55 24.49 9.30
N GLU A 53 -3.98 25.11 8.27
CA GLU A 53 -3.67 26.54 8.26
C GLU A 53 -4.93 27.42 8.26
N ARG A 54 -6.03 26.99 7.62
CA ARG A 54 -7.28 27.76 7.49
C ARG A 54 -7.82 28.22 8.84
N VAL A 55 -7.82 27.33 9.84
CA VAL A 55 -8.29 27.64 11.20
C VAL A 55 -7.57 28.86 11.78
N CYS A 56 -6.28 29.01 11.48
CA CYS A 56 -5.46 30.10 11.98
C CYS A 56 -5.51 31.34 11.08
N LYS A 57 -5.53 31.14 9.76
CA LYS A 57 -5.75 32.20 8.76
C LYS A 57 -7.05 32.95 9.00
N GLU A 58 -8.13 32.25 9.35
CA GLU A 58 -9.46 32.83 9.54
C GLU A 58 -9.74 33.21 10.99
N GLY A 59 -8.99 32.65 11.94
CA GLY A 59 -9.08 32.94 13.38
C GLY A 59 -7.99 33.88 13.85
N LYS A 60 -7.05 33.34 14.65
CA LYS A 60 -6.07 34.13 15.43
C LYS A 60 -5.11 34.98 14.58
N CYS A 61 -4.83 34.59 13.34
CA CYS A 61 -3.88 35.29 12.46
C CYS A 61 -4.56 36.17 11.40
N LYS A 62 -5.89 36.27 11.42
CA LYS A 62 -6.68 36.96 10.39
C LYS A 62 -6.26 38.42 10.21
N VAL A 63 -6.07 39.17 11.29
CA VAL A 63 -5.70 40.60 11.21
C VAL A 63 -4.37 40.79 10.48
N LEU A 64 -3.36 39.97 10.80
CA LEU A 64 -2.05 40.00 10.16
C LEU A 64 -2.13 39.58 8.68
N ARG A 65 -2.94 38.55 8.38
CA ARG A 65 -3.22 38.13 6.99
C ARG A 65 -3.85 39.26 6.18
N ASP A 66 -4.89 39.90 6.71
CA ASP A 66 -5.65 40.94 6.01
C ASP A 66 -4.75 42.17 5.74
N GLN A 67 -3.83 42.50 6.67
CA GLN A 67 -2.80 43.52 6.45
C GLN A 67 -1.82 43.18 5.32
N LEU A 68 -1.39 41.91 5.20
CA LEU A 68 -0.53 41.46 4.11
C LEU A 68 -1.25 41.51 2.76
N VAL A 69 -2.51 41.06 2.71
CA VAL A 69 -3.34 41.05 1.49
C VAL A 69 -3.67 42.45 1.01
N ALA A 70 -3.92 43.40 1.93
CA ALA A 70 -4.20 44.79 1.59
C ALA A 70 -2.99 45.55 1.02
N GLY A 71 -1.78 44.95 1.08
CA GLY A 71 -0.55 45.58 0.65
C GLY A 71 0.00 46.53 1.71
N ALA A 72 0.73 45.98 2.68
CA ALA A 72 1.47 46.78 3.65
C ALA A 72 2.59 47.59 2.97
N GLU A 73 2.88 48.79 3.47
CA GLU A 73 4.07 49.53 3.03
C GLU A 73 5.34 48.68 3.19
N ILE A 74 6.27 48.79 2.24
CA ILE A 74 7.53 48.01 2.22
C ILE A 74 8.28 48.11 3.57
N SER A 75 8.20 49.28 4.23
CA SER A 75 8.82 49.58 5.51
C SER A 75 8.31 48.71 6.67
N VAL A 76 7.08 48.21 6.61
CA VAL A 76 6.44 47.37 7.63
C VAL A 76 6.14 45.96 7.16
N PHE A 77 6.16 45.68 5.85
CA PHE A 77 5.89 44.38 5.27
C PHE A 77 6.69 43.25 5.93
N ALA A 78 8.02 43.39 6.03
CA ALA A 78 8.88 42.36 6.63
C ALA A 78 8.52 42.06 8.10
N LYS A 79 8.08 43.08 8.85
CA LYS A 79 7.65 42.92 10.24
C LYS A 79 6.31 42.19 10.31
N VAL A 80 5.34 42.60 9.51
CA VAL A 80 4.00 41.96 9.47
C VAL A 80 4.11 40.52 8.99
N THR A 81 4.96 40.23 8.00
CA THR A 81 5.23 38.84 7.54
C THR A 81 5.79 37.99 8.67
N LYS A 82 6.80 38.50 9.40
CA LYS A 82 7.37 37.77 10.54
C LYS A 82 6.34 37.51 11.64
N GLU A 83 5.53 38.51 11.99
CA GLU A 83 4.47 38.36 12.99
C GLU A 83 3.39 37.37 12.53
N TYR A 84 3.05 37.38 11.24
CA TYR A 84 2.12 36.42 10.64
C TYR A 84 2.67 35.00 10.70
N ASP A 85 3.93 34.78 10.30
CA ASP A 85 4.57 33.47 10.35
C ASP A 85 4.62 32.93 11.78
N THR A 86 5.04 33.76 12.75
CA THR A 86 5.01 33.39 14.17
C THR A 86 3.60 33.04 14.65
N CYS A 87 2.57 33.76 14.18
CA CYS A 87 1.19 33.42 14.51
C CYS A 87 0.77 32.05 13.94
N MET A 88 1.24 31.72 12.74
CA MET A 88 0.93 30.47 12.04
C MET A 88 1.67 29.24 12.59
N ASP A 89 2.76 29.43 13.34
CA ASP A 89 3.63 28.36 13.85
C ASP A 89 2.85 27.26 14.60
N ASP A 90 1.97 27.61 15.56
CA ASP A 90 1.21 26.61 16.33
C ASP A 90 0.30 25.71 15.45
N CYS A 91 -0.01 26.17 14.24
CA CYS A 91 -0.91 25.49 13.31
C CYS A 91 -0.12 24.65 12.33
N ARG A 92 1.03 25.17 11.89
CA ARG A 92 1.99 24.47 11.04
C ARG A 92 2.70 23.33 11.75
N VAL A 93 3.00 23.48 13.06
CA VAL A 93 3.72 22.46 13.83
C VAL A 93 2.98 21.11 13.86
N LYS A 94 1.64 21.14 13.80
CA LYS A 94 0.80 19.93 13.76
C LYS A 94 0.93 19.17 12.44
N GLU A 95 1.28 19.89 11.38
CA GLU A 95 1.46 19.36 10.02
C GLU A 95 2.93 19.38 9.60
N GLN A 96 3.87 19.48 10.55
CA GLN A 96 5.31 19.55 10.27
C GLN A 96 5.77 18.38 9.40
N ARG A 97 5.30 17.17 9.71
CA ARG A 97 5.60 15.97 8.91
C ARG A 97 5.10 16.10 7.46
N SER A 98 3.91 16.67 7.26
CA SER A 98 3.33 16.89 5.94
C SER A 98 4.15 17.90 5.13
N PHE A 99 4.60 18.98 5.78
CA PHE A 99 5.52 19.94 5.18
C PHE A 99 6.86 19.32 4.80
N ASP A 100 7.41 18.47 5.67
CA ASP A 100 8.72 17.86 5.42
C ASP A 100 8.65 16.83 4.29
N LEU A 101 7.61 15.99 4.25
CA LEU A 101 7.34 15.10 3.11
C LEU A 101 7.20 15.86 1.79
N LEU A 102 6.47 16.99 1.79
CA LEU A 102 6.30 17.82 0.60
C LEU A 102 7.66 18.31 0.08
N LYS A 103 8.57 18.75 0.97
CA LYS A 103 9.93 19.15 0.58
C LYS A 103 10.75 17.99 0.01
N GLU A 104 10.61 16.78 0.57
CA GLU A 104 11.29 15.60 0.02
C GLU A 104 10.77 15.30 -1.41
N LEU A 105 9.46 15.36 -1.62
CA LEU A 105 8.83 15.16 -2.94
C LEU A 105 9.27 16.19 -3.97
N GLU A 106 9.33 17.48 -3.61
CA GLU A 106 9.76 18.56 -4.51
C GLU A 106 11.19 18.37 -5.02
N ARG A 107 12.04 17.69 -4.24
CA ARG A 107 13.45 17.46 -4.56
C ARG A 107 13.68 16.20 -5.41
N LYS A 108 12.73 15.24 -5.42
CA LYS A 108 12.90 13.92 -6.08
C LYS A 108 13.44 14.02 -7.51
N ALA A 109 12.87 14.91 -8.33
CA ALA A 109 13.23 15.03 -9.74
C ALA A 109 14.72 15.38 -9.96
N ASP A 110 15.26 16.33 -9.19
CA ASP A 110 16.65 16.76 -9.30
C ASP A 110 17.61 15.65 -8.85
N TYR A 111 17.32 15.02 -7.71
CA TYR A 111 18.17 13.94 -7.19
C TYR A 111 18.10 12.68 -8.05
N TRP A 112 16.93 12.36 -8.63
CA TRP A 112 16.78 11.26 -9.56
C TRP A 112 17.61 11.44 -10.82
N LYS A 113 17.59 12.65 -11.40
CA LYS A 113 18.41 12.98 -12.57
C LYS A 113 19.90 12.73 -12.27
N ASN A 114 20.41 13.29 -11.17
CA ASN A 114 21.79 13.10 -10.74
C ASN A 114 22.11 11.61 -10.49
N PHE A 115 21.20 10.87 -9.85
CA PHE A 115 21.37 9.43 -9.62
C PHE A 115 21.49 8.65 -10.94
N GLN A 116 20.67 8.96 -11.94
CA GLN A 116 20.75 8.33 -13.27
C GLN A 116 22.06 8.67 -13.99
N GLU A 117 22.52 9.92 -13.91
CA GLU A 117 23.81 10.34 -14.50
C GLU A 117 24.97 9.55 -13.89
N VAL A 118 25.05 9.46 -12.56
CA VAL A 118 26.11 8.68 -11.87
C VAL A 118 25.97 7.19 -12.17
N LYS A 119 24.76 6.64 -12.14
CA LYS A 119 24.48 5.22 -12.43
C LYS A 119 24.92 4.82 -13.83
N SER A 120 24.79 5.72 -14.81
CA SER A 120 25.23 5.47 -16.19
C SER A 120 26.75 5.22 -16.30
N LEU A 121 27.51 5.73 -15.33
CA LEU A 121 28.95 5.52 -15.23
C LEU A 121 29.28 4.27 -14.40
N SER A 122 28.61 4.10 -13.26
CA SER A 122 28.89 3.02 -12.31
C SER A 122 27.74 2.85 -11.32
N LEU A 123 27.21 1.61 -11.20
CA LEU A 123 26.22 1.30 -10.18
C LEU A 123 26.77 1.52 -8.77
N LYS A 124 28.03 1.14 -8.53
CA LYS A 124 28.69 1.32 -7.24
C LYS A 124 28.76 2.80 -6.85
N ASP A 125 29.10 3.68 -7.80
CA ASP A 125 29.19 5.11 -7.52
C ASP A 125 27.80 5.71 -7.29
N ALA A 126 26.76 5.20 -7.96
CA ALA A 126 25.38 5.60 -7.70
C ALA A 126 24.91 5.19 -6.30
N LEU A 127 25.33 4.02 -5.81
CA LEU A 127 25.06 3.59 -4.43
C LEU A 127 25.80 4.46 -3.40
N VAL A 128 27.03 4.91 -3.71
CA VAL A 128 27.75 5.89 -2.87
C VAL A 128 27.00 7.22 -2.87
N TYR A 129 26.61 7.74 -4.02
CA TYR A 129 25.82 8.96 -4.14
C TYR A 129 24.51 8.86 -3.33
N TRP A 130 23.78 7.74 -3.45
CA TRP A 130 22.60 7.48 -2.61
C TRP A 130 22.93 7.55 -1.12
N ALA A 131 24.01 6.92 -0.67
CA ALA A 131 24.41 6.93 0.74
C ALA A 131 24.71 8.35 1.28
N GLU A 132 25.15 9.27 0.42
CA GLU A 132 25.39 10.68 0.75
C GLU A 132 24.08 11.48 0.87
N ILE A 133 23.08 11.19 0.03
CA ILE A 133 21.84 11.98 -0.05
C ILE A 133 20.65 11.37 0.70
N LYS A 134 20.71 10.10 1.11
CA LYS A 134 19.56 9.38 1.68
C LYS A 134 18.91 10.08 2.88
N GLY A 135 19.69 10.86 3.64
CA GLY A 135 19.19 11.63 4.78
C GLY A 135 18.19 12.72 4.39
N GLU A 136 18.19 13.17 3.13
CA GLU A 136 17.23 14.13 2.57
C GLU A 136 15.88 13.49 2.19
N PHE A 137 15.76 12.15 2.26
CA PHE A 137 14.58 11.37 1.87
C PHE A 137 14.13 10.43 2.99
N LYS A 138 14.37 10.82 4.25
CA LYS A 138 14.17 9.96 5.42
C LYS A 138 12.70 9.56 5.58
N LEU A 139 11.77 10.48 5.35
CA LEU A 139 10.35 10.20 5.51
C LEU A 139 9.84 9.29 4.39
N LEU A 140 10.22 9.54 3.14
CA LEU A 140 9.88 8.65 2.03
C LEU A 140 10.49 7.25 2.18
N GLU A 141 11.73 7.15 2.66
CA GLU A 141 12.35 5.85 2.99
C GLU A 141 11.57 5.13 4.10
N GLU A 142 11.11 5.85 5.13
CA GLU A 142 10.27 5.27 6.20
C GLU A 142 8.93 4.74 5.64
N GLU A 143 8.26 5.47 4.75
CA GLU A 143 6.99 5.02 4.16
C GLU A 143 7.19 3.83 3.22
N GLU A 144 8.23 3.83 2.37
CA GLU A 144 8.55 2.67 1.52
C GLU A 144 8.87 1.43 2.36
N ASN A 145 9.58 1.58 3.47
CA ASN A 145 9.87 0.45 4.37
C ASN A 145 8.61 -0.10 5.04
N LYS A 146 7.66 0.76 5.43
CA LYS A 146 6.35 0.31 5.94
C LYS A 146 5.56 -0.42 4.85
N TYR A 147 5.56 0.11 3.63
CA TYR A 147 4.87 -0.50 2.49
C TYR A 147 5.42 -1.91 2.22
N GLU A 148 6.75 -2.08 2.18
CA GLU A 148 7.36 -3.39 2.01
C GLU A 148 6.99 -4.37 3.13
N ALA A 149 6.96 -3.89 4.37
CA ALA A 149 6.55 -4.73 5.50
C ALA A 149 5.07 -5.15 5.40
N ALA A 150 4.20 -4.26 4.92
CA ALA A 150 2.78 -4.56 4.66
C ALA A 150 2.62 -5.57 3.53
N MET A 151 3.34 -5.38 2.42
CA MET A 151 3.38 -6.31 1.29
C MET A 151 3.83 -7.71 1.71
N GLU A 152 4.88 -7.81 2.53
CA GLU A 152 5.38 -9.09 3.03
C GLU A 152 4.39 -9.79 3.96
N LYS A 153 3.63 -9.04 4.77
CA LYS A 153 2.53 -9.62 5.57
C LYS A 153 1.42 -10.19 4.70
N LEU A 154 1.06 -9.52 3.60
CA LEU A 154 -0.01 -9.96 2.71
C LEU A 154 0.41 -11.17 1.86
N ARG A 155 1.69 -11.22 1.46
CA ARG A 155 2.23 -12.28 0.60
C ARG A 155 2.00 -13.67 1.19
N LEU A 156 1.48 -14.57 0.36
CA LEU A 156 1.32 -15.96 0.75
C LEU A 156 2.67 -16.64 0.88
N THR A 157 2.83 -17.45 1.93
CA THR A 157 3.99 -18.35 2.03
C THR A 157 3.91 -19.44 0.96
N LYS A 158 5.02 -20.16 0.76
CA LYS A 158 5.05 -21.30 -0.17
C LYS A 158 4.03 -22.37 0.23
N GLU A 159 3.88 -22.63 1.53
CA GLU A 159 2.93 -23.60 2.07
C GLU A 159 1.49 -23.14 1.84
N GLU A 160 1.20 -21.84 2.06
CA GLU A 160 -0.12 -21.26 1.80
C GLU A 160 -0.50 -21.31 0.33
N ALA A 161 0.45 -21.01 -0.57
CA ALA A 161 0.24 -21.11 -2.02
C ALA A 161 -0.05 -22.56 -2.46
N GLN A 162 0.69 -23.54 -1.93
CA GLN A 162 0.42 -24.95 -2.19
C GLN A 162 -0.93 -25.41 -1.63
N LEU A 163 -1.30 -24.92 -0.45
CA LEU A 163 -2.60 -25.19 0.15
C LEU A 163 -3.73 -24.62 -0.71
N LYS A 164 -3.59 -23.39 -1.20
CA LYS A 164 -4.53 -22.75 -2.11
C LYS A 164 -4.78 -23.61 -3.36
N GLU A 165 -3.72 -24.05 -4.04
CA GLU A 165 -3.82 -24.92 -5.22
C GLU A 165 -4.52 -26.24 -4.91
N LYS A 166 -4.22 -26.83 -3.74
CA LYS A 166 -4.84 -28.07 -3.29
C LYS A 166 -6.34 -27.89 -3.00
N LEU A 167 -6.72 -26.85 -2.26
CA LEU A 167 -8.12 -26.56 -1.92
C LEU A 167 -8.94 -26.34 -3.19
N ASP A 168 -8.42 -25.54 -4.12
CA ASP A 168 -9.07 -25.28 -5.40
C ASP A 168 -9.24 -26.57 -6.23
N ALA A 169 -8.23 -27.45 -6.28
CA ALA A 169 -8.35 -28.75 -6.94
C ALA A 169 -9.43 -29.65 -6.29
N GLU A 170 -9.45 -29.75 -4.95
CA GLU A 170 -10.44 -30.55 -4.21
C GLU A 170 -11.88 -30.02 -4.44
N ILE A 171 -12.06 -28.69 -4.41
CA ILE A 171 -13.35 -28.05 -4.66
C ILE A 171 -13.83 -28.31 -6.09
N ARG A 172 -12.96 -28.20 -7.09
CA ARG A 172 -13.29 -28.52 -8.50
C ARG A 172 -13.64 -29.99 -8.69
N GLU A 173 -12.90 -30.90 -8.04
CA GLU A 173 -13.18 -32.34 -8.09
C GLU A 173 -14.57 -32.63 -7.49
N GLN A 174 -14.89 -32.06 -6.33
CA GLN A 174 -16.19 -32.24 -5.70
C GLN A 174 -17.30 -31.64 -6.56
N ASP A 175 -17.11 -30.45 -7.14
CA ASP A 175 -18.08 -29.84 -8.06
C ASP A 175 -18.35 -30.76 -9.26
N GLN A 176 -17.31 -31.33 -9.86
CA GLN A 176 -17.46 -32.26 -10.97
C GLN A 176 -18.20 -33.52 -10.54
N LYS A 177 -17.84 -34.12 -9.40
CA LYS A 177 -18.53 -35.29 -8.85
C LYS A 177 -20.00 -35.01 -8.60
N CYS A 178 -20.34 -33.89 -7.98
CA CYS A 178 -21.73 -33.47 -7.79
C CYS A 178 -22.49 -33.36 -9.12
N LYS A 179 -21.88 -32.74 -10.13
CA LYS A 179 -22.48 -32.56 -11.47
C LYS A 179 -22.68 -33.87 -12.26
N THR A 180 -21.77 -34.82 -12.13
CA THR A 180 -21.71 -36.02 -13.00
C THR A 180 -22.21 -37.29 -12.32
N THR A 181 -22.31 -37.31 -10.99
CA THR A 181 -22.85 -38.46 -10.24
C THR A 181 -24.05 -38.08 -9.40
N THR A 182 -23.87 -37.33 -8.31
CA THR A 182 -24.94 -37.07 -7.33
C THR A 182 -26.17 -36.37 -7.92
N CYS A 183 -25.95 -35.34 -8.74
CA CYS A 183 -27.02 -34.50 -9.30
C CYS A 183 -27.20 -34.72 -10.81
N ALA A 184 -26.65 -35.82 -11.36
CA ALA A 184 -26.61 -36.06 -12.80
C ALA A 184 -28.00 -36.14 -13.45
N SER A 185 -28.94 -36.82 -12.81
CA SER A 185 -30.32 -36.95 -13.30
C SER A 185 -31.06 -35.62 -13.35
N LEU A 186 -30.84 -34.75 -12.35
CA LEU A 186 -31.41 -33.41 -12.32
C LEU A 186 -30.77 -32.49 -13.37
N ARG A 187 -29.47 -32.66 -13.62
CA ARG A 187 -28.78 -31.97 -14.72
C ARG A 187 -29.34 -32.37 -16.08
N GLU A 188 -29.59 -33.65 -16.31
CA GLU A 188 -30.21 -34.14 -17.54
C GLU A 188 -31.64 -33.62 -17.72
N ALA A 189 -32.44 -33.62 -16.65
CA ALA A 189 -33.78 -33.03 -16.67
C ALA A 189 -33.77 -31.54 -17.02
N LEU A 190 -32.81 -30.77 -16.48
CA LEU A 190 -32.62 -29.36 -16.82
C LEU A 190 -32.24 -29.16 -18.30
N LEU A 191 -31.34 -29.99 -18.84
CA LEU A 191 -30.87 -29.87 -20.22
C LEU A 191 -31.93 -30.32 -21.26
N THR A 192 -32.87 -31.19 -20.86
CA THR A 192 -33.88 -31.75 -21.77
C THR A 192 -35.24 -31.04 -21.68
N ALA A 193 -35.47 -30.20 -20.67
CA ALA A 193 -36.69 -29.42 -20.53
C ALA A 193 -36.86 -28.42 -21.69
N LYS A 194 -38.02 -28.46 -22.34
CA LYS A 194 -38.36 -27.63 -23.51
C LYS A 194 -39.29 -26.45 -23.17
N ILE A 195 -39.92 -26.50 -22.01
CA ILE A 195 -40.88 -25.50 -21.53
C ILE A 195 -40.17 -24.65 -20.46
N PRO A 196 -40.25 -23.31 -20.54
CA PRO A 196 -39.54 -22.43 -19.60
C PRO A 196 -39.88 -22.67 -18.12
N GLU A 197 -41.14 -22.96 -17.80
CA GLU A 197 -41.60 -23.25 -16.44
C GLU A 197 -40.95 -24.54 -15.88
N ASP A 198 -40.85 -25.58 -16.71
CA ASP A 198 -40.18 -26.84 -16.36
C ASP A 198 -38.66 -26.66 -16.23
N GLN A 199 -38.06 -25.77 -17.03
CA GLN A 199 -36.63 -25.43 -16.93
C GLN A 199 -36.32 -24.75 -15.59
N ILE A 200 -37.14 -23.79 -15.16
CA ILE A 200 -36.97 -23.12 -13.85
C ILE A 200 -37.08 -24.14 -12.72
N ALA A 201 -38.13 -24.97 -12.72
CA ALA A 201 -38.33 -25.98 -11.68
C ALA A 201 -37.22 -27.05 -11.66
N ALA A 202 -36.68 -27.42 -12.83
CA ALA A 202 -35.53 -28.33 -12.93
C ALA A 202 -34.23 -27.65 -12.46
N ALA A 203 -34.05 -26.37 -12.74
CA ALA A 203 -32.90 -25.59 -12.31
C ALA A 203 -32.88 -25.48 -10.78
N ASP A 204 -34.00 -25.12 -10.15
CA ASP A 204 -34.10 -25.01 -8.69
C ASP A 204 -33.72 -26.32 -8.00
N LYS A 205 -34.29 -27.45 -8.47
CA LYS A 205 -33.95 -28.78 -7.93
C LYS A 205 -32.48 -29.13 -8.13
N PHE A 206 -31.92 -28.80 -9.30
CA PHE A 206 -30.50 -29.03 -9.58
C PHE A 206 -29.61 -28.18 -8.67
N PHE A 207 -29.91 -26.89 -8.47
CA PHE A 207 -29.17 -26.01 -7.59
C PHE A 207 -29.25 -26.45 -6.12
N ASP A 208 -30.43 -26.87 -5.64
CA ASP A 208 -30.59 -27.42 -4.30
C ASP A 208 -29.76 -28.69 -4.09
N CYS A 209 -29.72 -29.58 -5.09
CA CYS A 209 -28.87 -30.76 -5.05
C CYS A 209 -27.38 -30.39 -5.02
N MET A 210 -26.96 -29.46 -5.88
CA MET A 210 -25.57 -28.99 -5.95
C MET A 210 -25.14 -28.35 -4.64
N LYS A 211 -26.00 -27.52 -4.02
CA LYS A 211 -25.75 -26.90 -2.73
C LYS A 211 -25.49 -27.95 -1.65
N LYS A 212 -26.42 -28.90 -1.47
CA LYS A 212 -26.28 -29.99 -0.49
C LYS A 212 -25.06 -30.87 -0.74
N CYS A 213 -24.77 -31.16 -2.01
CA CYS A 213 -23.61 -31.99 -2.37
C CYS A 213 -22.27 -31.30 -2.07
N LYS A 214 -22.23 -29.97 -2.10
CA LYS A 214 -21.04 -29.15 -1.83
C LYS A 214 -20.89 -28.71 -0.39
N GLU A 215 -21.92 -28.83 0.45
CA GLU A 215 -21.88 -28.48 1.88
C GLU A 215 -20.63 -29.00 2.62
N PRO A 216 -20.13 -30.23 2.38
CA PRO A 216 -18.92 -30.72 3.03
C PRO A 216 -17.65 -29.93 2.70
N MET A 217 -17.64 -29.15 1.61
CA MET A 217 -16.52 -28.33 1.17
C MET A 217 -16.59 -26.88 1.67
N ASN A 218 -17.63 -26.50 2.42
CA ASN A 218 -17.81 -25.09 2.81
C ASN A 218 -16.60 -24.52 3.57
N ALA A 219 -15.97 -25.31 4.44
CA ALA A 219 -14.79 -24.86 5.18
C ALA A 219 -13.58 -24.67 4.25
N GLN A 220 -13.41 -25.56 3.27
CA GLN A 220 -12.36 -25.45 2.25
C GLN A 220 -12.57 -24.23 1.35
N VAL A 221 -13.83 -23.96 0.96
CA VAL A 221 -14.20 -22.77 0.19
C VAL A 221 -13.88 -21.52 0.98
N GLU A 222 -14.31 -21.43 2.25
CA GLU A 222 -14.01 -20.27 3.10
C GLU A 222 -12.50 -20.05 3.28
N GLN A 223 -11.73 -21.14 3.41
CA GLN A 223 -10.29 -21.05 3.52
C GLN A 223 -9.62 -20.61 2.21
N LEU A 224 -10.10 -21.10 1.06
CA LEU A 224 -9.64 -20.67 -0.25
C LEU A 224 -9.94 -19.19 -0.48
N ASP A 225 -11.15 -18.74 -0.15
CA ASP A 225 -11.59 -17.35 -0.30
C ASP A 225 -10.67 -16.41 0.51
N LYS A 226 -10.31 -16.76 1.75
CA LYS A 226 -9.36 -15.97 2.56
C LYS A 226 -7.96 -15.85 1.95
N LEU A 227 -7.49 -16.92 1.30
CA LEU A 227 -6.18 -16.91 0.64
C LEU A 227 -6.22 -16.07 -0.64
N GLN A 228 -7.32 -16.12 -1.40
CA GLN A 228 -7.54 -15.31 -2.59
C GLN A 228 -7.71 -13.83 -2.22
N GLU A 229 -8.49 -13.53 -1.19
CA GLU A 229 -8.69 -12.17 -0.69
C GLU A 229 -7.36 -11.50 -0.30
N ARG A 230 -6.43 -12.22 0.34
CA ARG A 230 -5.09 -11.70 0.64
C ARG A 230 -4.27 -11.37 -0.61
N GLU A 231 -4.40 -12.14 -1.68
CA GLU A 231 -3.75 -11.82 -2.96
C GLU A 231 -4.40 -10.61 -3.64
N ASP A 232 -5.74 -10.50 -3.58
CA ASP A 232 -6.46 -9.33 -4.10
C ASP A 232 -6.05 -8.07 -3.34
N TYR A 233 -5.89 -8.15 -2.02
CA TYR A 233 -5.36 -7.05 -1.21
C TYR A 233 -3.93 -6.67 -1.61
N LEU A 234 -3.08 -7.66 -1.88
CA LEU A 234 -1.72 -7.43 -2.34
C LEU A 234 -1.71 -6.74 -3.72
N ALA A 235 -2.57 -7.16 -4.65
CA ALA A 235 -2.69 -6.53 -5.96
C ALA A 235 -3.19 -5.08 -5.86
N ASN A 236 -4.20 -4.83 -5.03
CA ASN A 236 -4.73 -3.48 -4.79
C ASN A 236 -3.67 -2.55 -4.16
N MET A 237 -2.84 -3.08 -3.25
CA MET A 237 -1.71 -2.33 -2.68
C MET A 237 -0.72 -1.88 -3.76
N GLU A 238 -0.37 -2.76 -4.71
CA GLU A 238 0.53 -2.44 -5.81
C GLU A 238 -0.06 -1.39 -6.75
N GLU A 239 -1.36 -1.50 -7.04
CA GLU A 239 -2.11 -0.56 -7.87
C GLU A 239 -2.15 0.82 -7.22
N LEU A 240 -2.61 0.93 -5.97
CA LEU A 240 -2.66 2.20 -5.23
C LEU A 240 -1.27 2.85 -5.12
N ARG A 241 -0.23 2.08 -4.83
CA ARG A 241 1.14 2.59 -4.74
C ARG A 241 1.67 3.10 -6.08
N THR A 242 1.14 2.61 -7.21
CA THR A 242 1.56 2.98 -8.56
C THR A 242 0.76 4.16 -9.09
N GLU A 243 -0.56 4.12 -8.94
CA GLU A 243 -1.49 5.10 -9.51
C GLU A 243 -1.74 6.30 -8.59
N MET A 244 -1.67 6.10 -7.27
CA MET A 244 -1.95 7.12 -6.26
C MET A 244 -0.74 7.47 -5.42
N SER A 245 -0.42 6.76 -4.34
CA SER A 245 0.81 7.03 -3.59
C SER A 245 1.15 5.89 -2.64
N VAL A 246 2.38 5.91 -2.11
CA VAL A 246 2.77 5.02 -1.02
C VAL A 246 1.94 5.26 0.24
N LEU A 247 1.45 6.49 0.47
CA LEU A 247 0.59 6.80 1.61
C LEU A 247 -0.81 6.19 1.45
N ASP A 248 -1.38 6.25 0.24
CA ASP A 248 -2.69 5.66 -0.06
C ASP A 248 -2.69 4.16 0.09
N ALA A 249 -1.65 3.50 -0.42
CA ALA A 249 -1.48 2.07 -0.22
C ALA A 249 -1.40 1.74 1.28
N LEU A 250 -0.60 2.49 2.06
CA LEU A 250 -0.51 2.27 3.50
C LEU A 250 -1.82 2.53 4.23
N GLN A 251 -2.59 3.55 3.83
CA GLN A 251 -3.90 3.81 4.39
C GLN A 251 -4.86 2.65 4.11
N TYR A 252 -4.89 2.15 2.88
CA TYR A 252 -5.68 0.98 2.51
C TYR A 252 -5.32 -0.25 3.34
N PHE A 253 -4.03 -0.49 3.57
CA PHE A 253 -3.56 -1.56 4.45
C PHE A 253 -4.05 -1.40 5.89
N ASP A 254 -3.95 -0.19 6.46
CA ASP A 254 -4.44 0.11 7.81
C ASP A 254 -5.96 -0.12 7.94
N GLU A 255 -6.73 0.21 6.89
CA GLU A 255 -8.18 -0.06 6.83
C GLU A 255 -8.48 -1.56 6.85
N ILE A 256 -7.70 -2.39 6.14
CA ILE A 256 -7.80 -3.85 6.17
C ILE A 256 -7.41 -4.42 7.55
N GLU A 257 -6.31 -3.97 8.15
CA GLU A 257 -5.91 -4.44 9.49
C GLU A 257 -6.98 -4.05 10.53
N SER A 258 -7.58 -2.87 10.42
CA SER A 258 -8.65 -2.43 11.35
C SER A 258 -9.93 -3.27 11.22
N SER A 259 -10.31 -3.65 10.00
CA SER A 259 -11.53 -4.42 9.73
C SER A 259 -11.38 -5.90 10.13
N SER A 260 -10.19 -6.46 9.95
CA SER A 260 -9.83 -7.82 10.38
C SER A 260 -9.70 -7.97 11.91
N THR A 261 -9.26 -6.92 12.64
CA THR A 261 -9.17 -6.94 14.11
C THR A 261 -10.54 -6.73 14.80
N SER A 262 -11.55 -6.26 14.06
CA SER A 262 -12.91 -6.04 14.57
C SER A 262 -13.77 -7.31 14.65
N LEU A 263 -13.20 -8.47 14.29
CA LEU A 263 -13.87 -9.77 14.21
C LEU A 263 -13.34 -10.83 15.20
N THR A 264 -12.48 -10.43 16.14
CA THR A 264 -12.06 -11.26 17.30
C THR A 264 -12.72 -10.80 18.59
#